data_AF-A0A847PYM7-F1
#
_entry.id   AF-A0A847PYM7-F1
#
_cell.length_a   1.000
_cell.length_b   1.000
_cell.length_c   1.000
_cell.angle_alpha   90.00
_cell.angle_beta   90.00
_cell.angle_gamma   90.00
#
_symmetry.space_group_name_H-M   'P 1'
#
loop_
_entity.id
_entity.type
_entity.pdbx_description
1 polymer ?
#
loop_
_entity_poly.entity_id
_entity_poly.type
_entity_poly.pdbx_seq_one_letter_code
_entity_poly.pdbx_strand_id
1 'polypeptide(L)'
;MRLREGAGLFHSGLALASLPPAAIVSALFGSVSGPPAAACSALVLMALVQALALLSLSLGWRRPLIAMGRISHAALRIIPPRKGDGLGPERMIVALNNAMVAGEAPLSPTPSRILLLLPHCLQNHECTIRLVHDPEACRRCGRCDMAALLSLAGGRGMSVAVATGGTLARKALGRVKPDLVVAVACARDLCSGILDAWPRRVWGQLNELPNGECFDTTVDVRDLSLALDLLTGSGSDGGETSGRTDTSRPD
;
A
#
# COMPACT_ATOMS: atom_id res chain seq x y z
N MET A 1 -3.53 -7.85 12.02
CA MET A 1 -2.69 -9.06 11.88
C MET A 1 -1.47 -8.85 10.97
N ARG A 2 -1.59 -8.26 9.77
CA ARG A 2 -0.49 -8.11 8.78
C ARG A 2 0.64 -7.12 9.11
N LEU A 3 0.47 -6.27 10.12
CA LEU A 3 1.42 -5.19 10.46
C LEU A 3 2.65 -5.71 11.23
N ARG A 4 2.46 -6.70 12.11
CA ARG A 4 3.55 -7.33 12.88
C ARG A 4 4.49 -8.12 11.96
N GLU A 5 3.94 -8.81 10.97
CA GLU A 5 4.72 -9.57 9.99
C GLU A 5 5.51 -8.63 9.05
N GLY A 6 4.89 -7.53 8.59
CA GLY A 6 5.58 -6.50 7.82
C GLY A 6 6.71 -5.81 8.58
N ALA A 7 6.51 -5.52 9.86
CA ALA A 7 7.56 -4.95 10.72
C ALA A 7 8.75 -5.91 10.89
N GLY A 8 8.48 -7.22 11.05
CA GLY A 8 9.53 -8.24 11.14
C GLY A 8 10.44 -8.28 9.90
N LEU A 9 9.85 -8.28 8.70
CA LEU A 9 10.61 -8.21 7.46
C LEU A 9 11.38 -6.89 7.34
N PHE A 10 10.77 -5.77 7.73
CA PHE A 10 11.41 -4.46 7.69
C PHE A 10 12.70 -4.43 8.53
N HIS A 11 12.65 -4.89 9.77
CA HIS A 11 13.82 -4.97 10.65
C HIS A 11 14.86 -5.99 10.15
N SER A 12 14.41 -7.12 9.60
CA SER A 12 15.29 -8.16 9.04
C SER A 12 16.08 -7.63 7.83
N GLY A 13 15.41 -6.93 6.90
CA GLY A 13 16.07 -6.32 5.76
C GLY A 13 17.05 -5.22 6.16
N LEU A 14 16.72 -4.46 7.21
CA LEU A 14 17.62 -3.44 7.74
C LEU A 14 18.85 -4.06 8.44
N ALA A 15 18.68 -5.19 9.14
CA ALA A 15 19.78 -5.94 9.72
C ALA A 15 20.72 -6.46 8.63
N LEU A 16 20.17 -7.02 7.55
CA LEU A 16 20.93 -7.45 6.38
C LEU A 16 21.68 -6.29 5.72
N ALA A 17 21.03 -5.14 5.56
CA ALA A 17 21.64 -3.92 5.01
C ALA A 17 22.77 -3.37 5.89
N SER A 18 22.73 -3.62 7.20
CA SER A 18 23.75 -3.17 8.15
C SER A 18 24.99 -4.06 8.21
N LEU A 19 25.00 -5.24 7.58
CA LEU A 19 26.15 -6.15 7.59
C LEU A 19 27.41 -5.55 6.94
N PRO A 20 27.36 -4.97 5.71
CA PRO A 20 28.55 -4.37 5.12
C PRO A 20 29.17 -3.22 5.95
N PRO A 21 28.41 -2.20 6.41
CA PRO A 21 29.00 -1.15 7.23
C PRO A 21 29.46 -1.67 8.61
N ALA A 22 28.78 -2.67 9.19
CA ALA A 22 29.24 -3.29 10.44
C ALA A 22 30.57 -4.02 10.26
N ALA A 23 30.78 -4.72 9.15
CA ALA A 23 32.04 -5.37 8.82
C ALA A 23 33.18 -4.35 8.64
N ILE A 24 32.91 -3.23 7.97
CA ILE A 24 33.88 -2.14 7.80
C ILE A 24 34.27 -1.54 9.17
N VAL A 25 33.29 -1.22 10.01
CA VAL A 25 33.54 -0.70 11.36
C VAL A 25 34.32 -1.70 12.21
N SER A 26 33.98 -2.99 12.15
CA SER A 26 34.73 -4.05 12.82
C SER A 26 36.19 -4.09 12.38
N ALA A 27 36.46 -4.02 11.08
CA ALA A 27 37.83 -4.07 10.55
C ALA A 27 38.66 -2.85 10.99
N LEU A 28 38.06 -1.66 10.98
CA LEU A 28 38.72 -0.42 11.40
C LEU A 28 39.03 -0.38 12.90
N PHE A 29 38.14 -0.90 13.75
CA PHE A 29 38.38 -0.95 15.20
C PHE A 29 39.29 -2.12 15.61
N GLY A 30 39.26 -3.23 14.86
CA GLY A 30 40.13 -4.38 15.12
C GLY A 30 41.62 -4.08 14.97
N SER A 31 41.99 -3.18 14.05
CA SER A 31 43.37 -2.75 13.87
C SER A 31 43.89 -1.84 15.00
N VAL A 32 43.00 -1.24 15.79
CA VAL A 32 43.34 -0.29 16.86
C VAL A 32 43.22 -0.91 18.25
N SER A 33 42.16 -1.69 18.50
CA SER A 33 41.74 -2.08 19.85
C SER A 33 41.62 -3.60 20.09
N GLY A 34 41.95 -4.41 19.08
CA GLY A 34 41.90 -5.87 19.15
C GLY A 34 40.52 -6.50 18.84
N PRO A 35 40.44 -7.83 18.73
CA PRO A 35 39.25 -8.56 18.26
C PRO A 35 37.97 -8.41 19.10
N PRO A 36 37.99 -8.36 20.45
CA PRO A 36 36.74 -8.23 21.21
C PRO A 36 36.10 -6.83 21.02
N ALA A 37 36.92 -5.78 20.94
CA ALA A 37 36.44 -4.42 20.70
C ALA A 37 35.82 -4.26 19.30
N ALA A 38 36.37 -4.95 18.30
CA ALA A 38 35.85 -4.97 16.94
C ALA A 38 34.45 -5.61 16.82
N ALA A 39 34.22 -6.74 17.50
CA ALA A 39 32.92 -7.39 17.50
C ALA A 39 31.85 -6.52 18.18
N CYS A 40 32.20 -5.85 19.28
CA CYS A 40 31.30 -4.94 19.97
C CYS A 40 30.88 -3.74 19.10
N SER A 41 31.82 -3.13 18.36
CA SER A 41 31.50 -1.96 17.53
C SER A 41 30.54 -2.30 16.38
N ALA A 42 30.68 -3.48 15.78
CA ALA A 42 29.73 -3.99 14.78
C ALA A 42 28.32 -4.18 15.36
N LEU A 43 28.20 -4.83 16.52
CA LEU A 43 26.90 -5.05 17.17
C LEU A 43 26.23 -3.74 17.61
N VAL A 44 27.02 -2.78 18.12
CA VAL A 44 26.52 -1.45 18.49
C VAL A 44 25.95 -0.72 17.28
N LEU A 45 26.64 -0.75 16.13
CA LEU A 45 26.13 -0.15 14.90
C LEU A 45 24.79 -0.76 14.48
N MET A 46 24.71 -2.09 14.44
CA MET A 46 23.48 -2.79 14.08
C MET A 46 22.34 -2.45 15.05
N ALA A 47 22.61 -2.45 16.36
CA ALA A 47 21.62 -2.09 17.37
C ALA A 47 21.14 -0.63 17.23
N LEU A 48 22.05 0.30 16.94
CA LEU A 48 21.72 1.72 16.75
C LEU A 48 20.80 1.92 15.53
N VAL A 49 21.08 1.22 14.43
CA VAL A 49 20.24 1.24 13.23
C VAL A 49 18.83 0.73 13.53
N GLN A 50 18.69 -0.35 14.30
CA GLN A 50 17.40 -0.89 14.71
C GLN A 50 16.66 0.03 15.70
N ALA A 51 17.37 0.61 16.67
CA ALA A 51 16.82 1.56 17.62
C ALA A 51 16.29 2.81 16.92
N LEU A 52 17.02 3.34 15.93
CA LEU A 52 16.56 4.47 15.12
C LEU A 52 15.32 4.13 14.29
N ALA A 53 15.23 2.90 13.78
CA ALA A 53 14.06 2.42 13.04
C ALA A 53 12.81 2.35 13.95
N LEU A 54 12.95 1.77 15.15
CA LEU A 54 11.88 1.71 16.15
C LEU A 54 11.47 3.10 16.62
N LEU A 55 12.43 3.99 16.88
CA LEU A 55 12.17 5.36 17.25
C LEU A 55 11.40 6.08 16.13
N SER A 56 11.84 5.93 14.88
CA SER A 56 11.16 6.52 13.72
C SER A 56 9.73 6.00 13.56
N LEU A 57 9.49 4.70 13.81
CA LEU A 57 8.15 4.10 13.83
C LEU A 57 7.28 4.71 14.93
N SER A 58 7.80 4.82 16.16
CA SER A 58 7.08 5.35 17.31
C SER A 58 6.73 6.84 17.16
N LEU A 59 7.59 7.62 16.50
CA LEU A 59 7.39 9.04 16.25
C LEU A 59 6.58 9.32 14.97
N GLY A 60 6.21 8.29 14.20
CA GLY A 60 5.51 8.45 12.92
C GLY A 60 6.33 9.22 11.87
N TRP A 61 7.65 9.19 11.96
CA TRP A 61 8.54 9.95 11.07
C TRP A 61 8.58 9.35 9.67
N ARG A 62 7.69 9.81 8.80
CA ARG A 62 7.51 9.20 7.48
C ARG A 62 8.74 9.23 6.57
N ARG A 63 9.49 10.35 6.59
CA ARG A 63 10.69 10.56 5.78
C ARG A 63 11.75 9.46 6.02
N PRO A 64 12.26 9.28 7.25
CA PRO A 64 13.24 8.23 7.52
C PRO A 64 12.65 6.83 7.33
N LEU A 65 11.38 6.59 7.67
CA LEU A 65 10.77 5.27 7.49
C LEU A 65 10.72 4.82 6.02
N ILE A 66 10.43 5.72 5.09
CA ILE A 66 10.44 5.38 3.67
C ILE A 66 11.87 5.20 3.16
N ALA A 67 12.83 6.01 3.62
CA ALA A 67 14.24 5.82 3.27
C ALA A 67 14.77 4.46 3.77
N MET A 68 14.53 4.13 5.05
CA MET A 68 14.87 2.84 5.64
C MET A 68 14.10 1.70 4.97
N GLY A 69 12.84 1.93 4.58
CA GLY A 69 12.02 0.98 3.84
C GLY A 69 12.65 0.62 2.50
N ARG A 70 13.15 1.63 1.75
CA ARG A 70 13.88 1.40 0.48
C ARG A 70 15.14 0.57 0.69
N ILE A 71 15.90 0.87 1.74
CA ILE A 71 17.13 0.12 2.09
C ILE A 71 16.77 -1.33 2.44
N SER A 72 15.79 -1.53 3.31
CA SER A 72 15.32 -2.85 3.73
C SER A 72 14.78 -3.67 2.55
N HIS A 73 13.97 -3.05 1.68
CA HIS A 73 13.45 -3.68 0.46
C HIS A 73 14.57 -4.10 -0.49
N ALA A 74 15.55 -3.22 -0.73
CA ALA A 74 16.69 -3.54 -1.57
C ALA A 74 17.54 -4.69 -1.00
N ALA A 75 17.78 -4.69 0.30
CA ALA A 75 18.56 -5.73 0.96
C ALA A 75 17.86 -7.10 0.90
N LEU A 76 16.56 -7.17 1.20
CA LEU A 76 15.81 -8.44 1.16
C LEU A 76 15.77 -9.07 -0.23
N ARG A 77 15.85 -8.26 -1.29
CA ARG A 77 15.88 -8.75 -2.68
C ARG A 77 17.18 -9.44 -3.08
N ILE A 78 18.23 -9.33 -2.27
CA ILE A 78 19.47 -10.09 -2.45
C ILE A 78 19.21 -11.58 -2.19
N ILE A 79 18.24 -11.90 -1.32
CA ILE A 79 17.86 -13.27 -0.99
C ILE A 79 16.72 -13.68 -1.93
N PRO A 80 16.84 -14.79 -2.68
CA PRO A 80 15.76 -15.26 -3.54
C PRO A 80 14.52 -15.59 -2.70
N PRO A 81 13.30 -15.19 -3.14
CA PRO A 81 12.08 -15.49 -2.40
C PRO A 81 11.92 -17.01 -2.27
N ARG A 82 11.62 -17.52 -1.07
CA ARG A 82 11.25 -18.93 -0.93
C ARG A 82 9.80 -19.09 -1.41
N LYS A 83 9.54 -20.18 -2.16
CA LYS A 83 8.17 -20.56 -2.53
C LYS A 83 7.37 -20.81 -1.26
N GLY A 84 6.28 -20.06 -1.07
CA GLY A 84 5.37 -20.22 0.07
C GLY A 84 5.34 -19.04 1.05
N ASP A 85 6.27 -18.09 0.92
CA ASP A 85 6.32 -16.93 1.80
C ASP A 85 5.20 -15.94 1.42
N GLY A 86 4.06 -16.00 2.11
CA GLY A 86 2.89 -15.13 1.88
C GLY A 86 3.17 -13.63 2.05
N LEU A 87 4.39 -13.24 2.46
CA LEU A 87 4.82 -11.86 2.68
C LEU A 87 6.21 -11.62 2.06
N GLY A 88 6.23 -11.13 0.82
CA GLY A 88 7.46 -10.68 0.15
C GLY A 88 7.87 -9.23 0.50
N PRO A 89 9.08 -8.80 0.10
CA PRO A 89 9.59 -7.45 0.33
C PRO A 89 8.67 -6.33 -0.17
N GLU A 90 7.84 -6.59 -1.18
CA GLU A 90 6.85 -5.66 -1.71
C GLU A 90 5.69 -5.46 -0.73
N ARG A 91 5.16 -6.56 -0.16
CA ARG A 91 4.05 -6.52 0.81
C ARG A 91 4.48 -5.82 2.10
N MET A 92 5.75 -5.95 2.48
CA MET A 92 6.36 -5.20 3.58
C MET A 92 6.23 -3.68 3.38
N ILE A 93 6.57 -3.16 2.20
CA ILE A 93 6.44 -1.73 1.89
C ILE A 93 4.98 -1.27 1.98
N VAL A 94 4.06 -2.05 1.41
CA VAL A 94 2.62 -1.73 1.49
C VAL A 94 2.13 -1.71 2.93
N ALA A 95 2.49 -2.71 3.74
CA ALA A 95 2.08 -2.81 5.13
C ALA A 95 2.66 -1.66 5.98
N LEU A 96 3.95 -1.36 5.83
CA LEU A 96 4.60 -0.25 6.51
C LEU A 96 3.95 1.09 6.15
N ASN A 97 3.72 1.32 4.86
CA ASN A 97 3.08 2.55 4.41
C ASN A 97 1.65 2.69 4.93
N ASN A 98 0.82 1.64 4.82
CA ASN A 98 -0.56 1.70 5.32
C ASN A 98 -0.62 1.91 6.83
N ALA A 99 0.31 1.31 7.59
CA ALA A 99 0.45 1.56 9.02
C ALA A 99 0.71 3.03 9.33
N MET A 100 1.63 3.65 8.58
CA MET A 100 1.96 5.05 8.73
C MET A 100 0.78 5.95 8.37
N VAL A 101 0.10 5.68 7.25
CA VAL A 101 -1.05 6.46 6.80
C VAL A 101 -2.23 6.33 7.77
N ALA A 102 -2.48 5.14 8.33
CA ALA A 102 -3.53 4.93 9.33
C ALA A 102 -3.23 5.60 10.69
N GLY A 103 -1.95 5.78 11.04
CA GLY A 103 -1.54 6.47 12.27
C GLY A 103 -1.55 8.00 12.14
N GLU A 104 -1.74 8.53 10.94
CA GLU A 104 -1.88 9.97 10.72
C GLU A 104 -3.31 10.44 11.03
N ALA A 105 -3.46 11.71 11.42
CA ALA A 105 -4.79 12.31 11.59
C ALA A 105 -5.62 12.18 10.29
N PRO A 106 -6.92 11.86 10.39
CA PRO A 106 -7.80 11.80 9.23
C PRO A 106 -7.78 13.10 8.43
N LEU A 107 -7.89 12.98 7.11
CA LEU A 107 -8.01 14.14 6.22
C LEU A 107 -9.49 14.44 5.98
N SER A 108 -9.84 15.72 5.81
CA SER A 108 -11.14 16.11 5.26
C SER A 108 -10.96 16.77 3.88
N PRO A 109 -10.44 16.04 2.87
CA PRO A 109 -10.22 16.60 1.56
C PRO A 109 -11.57 16.80 0.86
N THR A 110 -11.62 17.71 -0.12
CA THR A 110 -12.75 17.74 -1.05
C THR A 110 -12.88 16.36 -1.71
N PRO A 111 -14.09 15.79 -1.86
CA PRO A 111 -14.31 14.50 -2.52
C PRO A 111 -13.52 14.30 -3.81
N SER A 112 -13.51 15.28 -4.70
CA SER A 112 -12.80 15.26 -5.98
C SER A 112 -11.28 15.20 -5.86
N ARG A 113 -10.72 15.53 -4.69
CA ARG A 113 -9.29 15.45 -4.34
C ARG A 113 -8.90 14.10 -3.74
N ILE A 114 -9.84 13.17 -3.60
CA ILE A 114 -9.56 11.76 -3.33
C ILE A 114 -9.49 11.03 -4.68
N LEU A 115 -8.37 10.37 -4.96
CA LEU A 115 -8.19 9.57 -6.17
C LEU A 115 -8.26 8.07 -5.84
N LEU A 116 -9.28 7.39 -6.36
CA LEU A 116 -9.30 5.94 -6.47
C LEU A 116 -8.55 5.51 -7.74
N LEU A 117 -7.39 4.89 -7.55
CA LEU A 117 -6.56 4.37 -8.63
C LEU A 117 -6.76 2.86 -8.75
N LEU A 118 -7.29 2.41 -9.88
CA LEU A 118 -7.65 1.01 -10.11
C LEU A 118 -6.73 0.37 -11.16
N PRO A 119 -6.43 -0.94 -11.06
CA PRO A 119 -5.69 -1.66 -12.07
C PRO A 119 -6.67 -2.24 -13.10
N HIS A 120 -6.22 -2.37 -14.34
CA HIS A 120 -7.01 -3.05 -15.37
C HIS A 120 -7.26 -4.54 -15.08
N CYS A 121 -6.45 -5.19 -14.23
CA CYS A 121 -6.57 -6.61 -13.89
C CYS A 121 -7.82 -6.96 -13.07
N LEU A 122 -8.54 -5.97 -12.52
CA LEU A 122 -9.84 -6.18 -11.90
C LEU A 122 -10.95 -6.37 -12.93
N GLN A 123 -10.71 -5.96 -14.18
CA GLN A 123 -11.69 -6.09 -15.23
C GLN A 123 -11.76 -7.54 -15.69
N ASN A 124 -12.98 -8.08 -15.76
CA ASN A 124 -13.21 -9.42 -16.32
C ASN A 124 -12.61 -9.51 -17.73
N HIS A 125 -11.90 -10.59 -18.02
CA HIS A 125 -11.19 -10.79 -19.28
C HIS A 125 -12.09 -10.78 -20.53
N GLU A 126 -13.37 -11.15 -20.39
CA GLU A 126 -14.37 -11.09 -21.48
C GLU A 126 -15.02 -9.70 -21.62
N CYS A 127 -14.54 -8.69 -20.88
CA CYS A 127 -15.09 -7.35 -20.97
C CYS A 127 -14.63 -6.68 -22.28
N THR A 128 -15.59 -6.38 -23.14
CA THR A 128 -15.31 -5.75 -24.45
C THR A 128 -15.03 -4.25 -24.38
N ILE A 129 -15.27 -3.60 -23.23
CA ILE A 129 -15.13 -2.15 -23.05
C ILE A 129 -13.82 -1.86 -22.34
N ARG A 130 -12.91 -1.07 -22.91
CA ARG A 130 -11.66 -0.70 -22.23
C ARG A 130 -11.84 0.53 -21.35
N LEU A 131 -11.64 0.38 -20.03
CA LEU A 131 -11.87 1.45 -19.04
C LEU A 131 -10.68 2.37 -18.79
N VAL A 132 -9.55 2.18 -19.50
CA VAL A 132 -8.30 2.92 -19.28
C VAL A 132 -8.45 4.43 -19.54
N HIS A 133 -9.27 4.81 -20.52
CA HIS A 133 -9.48 6.22 -20.89
C HIS A 133 -10.69 6.83 -20.21
N ASP A 134 -11.75 6.04 -20.06
CA ASP A 134 -13.00 6.45 -19.47
C ASP A 134 -13.54 5.35 -18.54
N PRO A 135 -13.36 5.49 -17.22
CA PRO A 135 -13.92 4.57 -16.25
C PRO A 135 -15.46 4.55 -16.24
N GLU A 136 -16.11 5.64 -16.66
CA GLU A 136 -17.59 5.74 -16.69
C GLU A 136 -18.22 4.95 -17.84
N ALA A 137 -17.44 4.56 -18.85
CA ALA A 137 -17.88 3.66 -19.91
C ALA A 137 -18.28 2.25 -19.40
N CYS A 138 -18.01 1.95 -18.12
CA CYS A 138 -18.43 0.69 -17.50
C CYS A 138 -19.95 0.55 -17.50
N ARG A 139 -20.45 -0.52 -18.16
CA ARG A 139 -21.88 -0.89 -18.16
C ARG A 139 -22.42 -1.38 -16.82
N ARG A 140 -21.58 -1.47 -15.78
CA ARG A 140 -21.95 -1.97 -14.44
C ARG A 140 -22.64 -3.34 -14.49
N CYS A 141 -22.15 -4.25 -15.35
CA CYS A 141 -22.75 -5.57 -15.59
C CYS A 141 -22.61 -6.59 -14.44
N GLY A 142 -21.91 -6.24 -13.35
CA GLY A 142 -21.72 -7.11 -12.18
C GLY A 142 -20.72 -8.25 -12.33
N ARG A 143 -20.13 -8.48 -13.51
CA ARG A 143 -19.16 -9.58 -13.75
C ARG A 143 -17.76 -9.37 -13.17
N CYS A 144 -17.49 -8.19 -12.59
CA CYS A 144 -16.23 -7.86 -11.93
C CYS A 144 -16.42 -6.73 -10.92
N ASP A 145 -15.44 -6.55 -10.04
CA ASP A 145 -15.51 -5.58 -8.93
C ASP A 145 -15.51 -4.12 -9.39
N MET A 146 -15.16 -3.85 -10.65
CA MET A 146 -15.17 -2.50 -11.23
C MET A 146 -16.52 -1.80 -11.03
N ALA A 147 -17.65 -2.51 -11.16
CA ALA A 147 -18.97 -1.91 -10.98
C ALA A 147 -19.17 -1.41 -9.54
N ALA A 148 -18.80 -2.22 -8.55
CA ALA A 148 -18.93 -1.87 -7.13
C ALA A 148 -17.97 -0.73 -6.74
N LEU A 149 -16.73 -0.77 -7.24
CA LEU A 149 -15.72 0.27 -6.99
C LEU A 149 -16.10 1.62 -7.58
N LEU A 150 -16.63 1.63 -8.81
CA LEU A 150 -17.12 2.85 -9.45
C LEU A 150 -18.34 3.41 -8.74
N SER A 151 -19.26 2.55 -8.27
CA SER A 151 -20.40 2.97 -7.46
C SER A 151 -19.97 3.56 -6.11
N LEU A 152 -18.99 2.93 -5.43
CA LEU A 152 -18.41 3.45 -4.19
C LEU A 152 -17.79 4.84 -4.41
N ALA A 153 -16.99 4.99 -5.46
CA ALA A 153 -16.36 6.27 -5.79
C ALA A 153 -17.39 7.34 -6.17
N GLY A 154 -18.38 7.00 -6.99
CA GLY A 154 -19.44 7.91 -7.40
C GLY A 154 -20.30 8.37 -6.22
N GLY A 155 -20.70 7.45 -5.33
CA GLY A 155 -21.46 7.78 -4.12
C GLY A 155 -20.70 8.69 -3.14
N ARG A 156 -19.37 8.69 -3.22
CA ARG A 156 -18.49 9.54 -2.40
C ARG A 156 -17.90 10.73 -3.16
N GLY A 157 -18.29 10.98 -4.42
CA GLY A 157 -17.79 12.10 -5.23
C GLY A 157 -16.28 12.06 -5.54
N MET A 158 -15.68 10.87 -5.53
CA MET A 158 -14.24 10.67 -5.70
C MET A 158 -13.82 10.71 -7.18
N SER A 159 -12.58 11.15 -7.43
CA SER A 159 -11.97 10.98 -8.75
C SER A 159 -11.56 9.51 -8.96
N VAL A 160 -11.82 8.95 -10.14
CA VAL A 160 -11.38 7.59 -10.50
C VAL A 160 -10.42 7.63 -11.68
N ALA A 161 -9.39 6.78 -11.64
CA ALA A 161 -8.54 6.50 -12.79
C ALA A 161 -8.20 5.01 -12.86
N VAL A 162 -8.19 4.46 -14.07
CA VAL A 162 -7.70 3.09 -14.33
C VAL A 162 -6.32 3.18 -14.96
N ALA A 163 -5.34 2.49 -14.38
CA ALA A 163 -3.96 2.47 -14.87
C ALA A 163 -3.49 1.06 -15.21
N THR A 164 -2.80 0.91 -16.35
CA THR A 164 -2.13 -0.31 -16.78
C THR A 164 -0.64 -0.34 -16.41
N GLY A 165 -0.19 0.63 -15.60
CA GLY A 165 1.19 0.73 -15.14
C GLY A 165 1.54 2.12 -14.58
N GLY A 166 2.79 2.27 -14.12
CA GLY A 166 3.26 3.46 -13.41
C GLY A 166 3.18 4.77 -14.20
N THR A 167 3.36 4.74 -15.53
CA THR A 167 3.28 5.95 -16.36
C THR A 167 1.88 6.55 -16.38
N LEU A 168 0.84 5.73 -16.55
CA LEU A 168 -0.54 6.21 -16.49
C LEU A 168 -0.93 6.63 -15.08
N ALA A 169 -0.47 5.91 -14.06
CA ALA A 169 -0.64 6.32 -12.67
C ALA A 169 -0.06 7.70 -12.38
N ARG A 170 1.20 7.97 -12.79
CA ARG A 170 1.83 9.29 -12.63
C ARG A 170 1.09 10.40 -13.39
N LYS A 171 0.60 10.10 -14.60
CA LYS A 171 -0.23 11.03 -15.38
C LYS A 171 -1.54 11.36 -14.64
N ALA A 172 -2.20 10.36 -14.05
CA ALA A 172 -3.41 10.56 -13.24
C ALA A 172 -3.12 11.41 -11.99
N LEU A 173 -2.04 11.12 -11.27
CA LEU A 173 -1.60 11.89 -10.10
C LEU A 173 -1.30 13.36 -10.45
N GLY A 174 -0.68 13.62 -11.61
CA GLY A 174 -0.39 14.96 -12.10
C GLY A 174 -1.64 15.74 -12.52
N ARG A 175 -2.63 15.05 -13.12
CA ARG A 175 -3.91 15.64 -13.55
C ARG A 175 -4.82 15.98 -12.37
N VAL A 176 -5.06 15.00 -11.50
CA VAL A 176 -6.02 15.13 -10.39
C VAL A 176 -5.44 15.93 -9.22
N LYS A 177 -4.11 15.85 -9.02
CA LYS A 177 -3.41 16.44 -7.85
C LYS A 177 -4.11 16.10 -6.52
N PRO A 178 -4.31 14.81 -6.22
CA PRO A 178 -5.08 14.38 -5.05
C PRO A 178 -4.34 14.65 -3.74
N ASP A 179 -5.09 14.87 -2.67
CA ASP A 179 -4.59 14.91 -1.28
C ASP A 179 -4.45 13.51 -0.70
N LEU A 180 -5.35 12.61 -1.13
CA LEU A 180 -5.38 11.21 -0.75
C LEU A 180 -5.52 10.33 -1.99
N VAL A 181 -4.63 9.35 -2.12
CA VAL A 181 -4.72 8.30 -3.13
C VAL A 181 -5.12 7.02 -2.43
N VAL A 182 -6.15 6.36 -2.93
CA VAL A 182 -6.51 4.99 -2.56
C VAL A 182 -6.25 4.14 -3.79
N ALA A 183 -5.23 3.30 -3.75
CA ALA A 183 -4.79 2.51 -4.89
C ALA A 183 -5.09 1.03 -4.66
N VAL A 184 -5.73 0.38 -5.64
CA VAL A 184 -5.89 -1.07 -5.68
C VAL A 184 -4.86 -1.63 -6.66
N ALA A 185 -4.05 -2.61 -6.25
CA ALA A 185 -3.09 -3.27 -7.14
C ALA A 185 -2.41 -4.47 -6.47
N CYS A 186 -1.63 -5.21 -7.25
CA CYS A 186 -0.74 -6.23 -6.72
C CYS A 186 0.38 -5.61 -5.87
N ALA A 187 1.05 -6.43 -5.05
CA ALA A 187 2.12 -5.96 -4.17
C ALA A 187 3.25 -5.24 -4.92
N ARG A 188 3.63 -5.73 -6.11
CA ARG A 188 4.70 -5.16 -6.94
C ARG A 188 4.39 -3.73 -7.38
N ASP A 189 3.20 -3.53 -7.94
CA ASP A 189 2.76 -2.22 -8.45
C ASP A 189 2.50 -1.25 -7.30
N LEU A 190 1.92 -1.71 -6.18
CA LEU A 190 1.76 -0.87 -4.99
C LEU A 190 3.10 -0.47 -4.38
N CYS A 191 4.06 -1.39 -4.25
CA CYS A 191 5.37 -1.10 -3.71
C CYS A 191 6.07 0.01 -4.51
N SER A 192 6.15 -0.14 -5.84
CA SER A 192 6.73 0.89 -6.70
C SER A 192 5.93 2.20 -6.67
N GLY A 193 4.60 2.12 -6.75
CA GLY A 193 3.72 3.30 -6.74
C GLY A 193 3.80 4.11 -5.45
N ILE A 194 3.86 3.46 -4.28
CA ILE A 194 4.02 4.13 -2.97
C ILE A 194 5.37 4.85 -2.90
N LEU A 195 6.45 4.19 -3.33
CA LEU A 195 7.80 4.77 -3.31
C LEU A 195 7.95 5.94 -4.29
N ASP A 196 7.25 5.92 -5.42
CA ASP A 196 7.26 6.97 -6.45
C ASP A 196 6.34 8.15 -6.11
N ALA A 197 5.24 7.91 -5.39
CA ALA A 197 4.23 8.93 -5.10
C ALA A 197 4.58 9.83 -3.90
N TRP A 198 5.66 9.52 -3.17
CA TRP A 198 6.14 10.34 -2.05
C TRP A 198 6.33 11.82 -2.48
N PRO A 199 5.83 12.81 -1.70
CA PRO A 199 5.30 12.73 -0.34
C PRO A 199 3.77 12.56 -0.19
N ARG A 200 3.04 12.21 -1.26
CA ARG A 200 1.56 12.08 -1.19
C ARG A 200 1.14 10.98 -0.21
N ARG A 201 -0.03 11.14 0.42
CA ARG A 201 -0.67 10.08 1.20
C ARG A 201 -1.30 9.07 0.26
N VAL A 202 -0.83 7.83 0.32
CA VAL A 202 -1.30 6.73 -0.50
C VAL A 202 -1.71 5.59 0.42
N TRP A 203 -2.95 5.12 0.32
CA TRP A 203 -3.40 3.86 0.89
C TRP A 203 -3.32 2.78 -0.19
N GLY A 204 -2.62 1.68 0.07
CA GLY A 204 -2.50 0.55 -0.85
C GLY A 204 -3.41 -0.60 -0.47
N GLN A 205 -4.46 -0.85 -1.23
CA GLN A 205 -5.31 -2.04 -1.12
C GLN A 205 -4.76 -3.14 -2.03
N LEU A 206 -4.32 -4.25 -1.44
CA LEU A 206 -3.90 -5.41 -2.22
C LEU A 206 -5.11 -6.06 -2.88
N ASN A 207 -5.00 -6.33 -4.19
CA ASN A 207 -5.94 -7.23 -4.85
C ASN A 207 -5.63 -8.70 -4.52
N GLU A 208 -6.65 -9.53 -4.66
CA GLU A 208 -6.56 -10.97 -4.55
C GLU A 208 -6.32 -11.58 -5.93
N LEU A 209 -5.53 -12.64 -5.95
CA LEU A 209 -5.09 -13.32 -7.17
C LEU A 209 -5.71 -14.73 -7.16
N PRO A 210 -7.04 -14.86 -7.37
CA PRO A 210 -7.71 -16.16 -7.30
C PRO A 210 -7.14 -17.17 -8.32
N ASN A 211 -6.65 -16.66 -9.44
CA ASN A 211 -6.05 -17.45 -10.52
C ASN A 211 -4.52 -17.52 -10.46
N GLY A 212 -3.89 -17.03 -9.39
CA GLY A 212 -2.42 -16.99 -9.21
C GLY A 212 -1.68 -15.93 -10.04
N GLU A 213 -2.32 -15.36 -11.05
CA GLU A 213 -1.77 -14.33 -11.94
C GLU A 213 -2.60 -13.04 -11.90
N CYS A 214 -2.12 -11.98 -12.54
CA CYS A 214 -2.84 -10.72 -12.74
C CYS A 214 -3.98 -10.89 -13.78
N PHE A 215 -4.89 -11.82 -13.51
CA PHE A 215 -5.99 -12.24 -14.38
C PHE A 215 -7.26 -12.42 -13.53
N ASP A 216 -8.32 -11.68 -13.88
CA ASP A 216 -9.59 -11.64 -13.14
C ASP A 216 -9.39 -11.52 -11.63
N THR A 217 -8.60 -10.51 -11.24
CA THR A 217 -8.29 -10.26 -9.83
C THR A 217 -9.51 -9.68 -9.12
N THR A 218 -9.61 -9.92 -7.82
CA THR A 218 -10.72 -9.43 -6.99
C THR A 218 -10.23 -8.49 -5.90
N VAL A 219 -11.12 -7.74 -5.29
CA VAL A 219 -10.83 -6.90 -4.13
C VAL A 219 -12.02 -6.82 -3.19
N ASP A 220 -11.74 -6.88 -1.89
CA ASP A 220 -12.76 -6.61 -0.88
C ASP A 220 -13.10 -5.10 -0.87
N VAL A 221 -14.25 -4.77 -1.47
CA VAL A 221 -14.78 -3.40 -1.54
C VAL A 221 -15.19 -2.89 -0.16
N ARG A 222 -15.58 -3.77 0.77
CA ARG A 222 -15.93 -3.39 2.14
C ARG A 222 -14.69 -2.95 2.90
N ASP A 223 -13.60 -3.70 2.80
CA ASP A 223 -12.31 -3.31 3.40
C ASP A 223 -11.83 -1.96 2.85
N LEU A 224 -12.01 -1.74 1.55
CA LEU A 224 -11.68 -0.46 0.91
C LEU A 224 -12.55 0.69 1.45
N SER A 225 -13.84 0.46 1.63
CA SER A 225 -14.79 1.43 2.21
C SER A 225 -14.40 1.77 3.64
N LEU A 226 -14.12 0.77 4.48
CA LEU A 226 -13.69 0.96 5.87
C LEU A 226 -12.37 1.74 5.94
N ALA A 227 -11.43 1.45 5.04
CA ALA A 227 -10.19 2.21 4.94
C ALA A 227 -10.48 3.67 4.57
N LEU A 228 -11.36 3.95 3.61
CA LEU A 228 -11.76 5.32 3.29
C LEU A 228 -12.37 6.05 4.49
N ASP A 229 -13.24 5.39 5.25
CA ASP A 229 -13.87 5.98 6.45
C ASP A 229 -12.83 6.33 7.52
N LEU A 230 -11.90 5.40 7.79
CA LEU A 230 -10.77 5.64 8.69
C LEU A 230 -9.91 6.84 8.24
N LEU A 231 -9.61 6.93 6.94
CA LEU A 231 -8.72 7.94 6.38
C LEU A 231 -9.38 9.32 6.25
N THR A 232 -10.70 9.36 6.12
CA THR A 232 -11.46 10.60 5.94
C THR A 232 -12.16 11.09 7.20
N GLY A 233 -12.21 10.29 8.26
CA GLY A 233 -12.94 10.62 9.49
C GLY A 233 -14.46 10.52 9.34
N SER A 234 -14.94 9.99 8.22
CA SER A 234 -16.35 9.74 7.92
C SER A 234 -16.82 8.49 8.66
N GLY A 235 -16.86 8.51 9.99
CA GLY A 235 -17.49 7.44 10.76
C GLY A 235 -18.99 7.42 10.46
N SER A 236 -19.46 6.40 9.75
CA SER A 236 -20.84 5.90 9.66
C SER A 236 -21.94 6.82 10.23
N ASP A 237 -22.24 7.93 9.57
CA ASP A 237 -23.51 8.65 9.72
C ASP A 237 -24.27 8.50 8.40
N GLY A 238 -25.26 7.60 8.41
CA GLY A 238 -26.34 7.55 7.42
C GLY A 238 -26.37 6.31 6.54
N GLY A 239 -27.42 5.48 6.71
CA GLY A 239 -27.92 4.68 5.59
C GLY A 239 -28.54 3.32 5.88
N GLU A 240 -29.15 3.06 7.04
CA GLU A 240 -30.11 1.95 7.14
C GLU A 240 -31.45 2.40 6.54
N THR A 241 -31.50 2.50 5.20
CA THR A 241 -32.75 2.51 4.44
C THR A 241 -33.00 1.11 3.91
N SER A 242 -33.38 0.20 4.81
CA SER A 242 -34.14 -0.98 4.39
C SER A 242 -35.54 -0.52 4.02
N GLY A 243 -35.67 -0.14 2.75
CA GLY A 243 -36.95 0.00 2.08
C GLY A 243 -37.70 -1.32 2.16
N ARG A 244 -38.73 -1.36 3.00
CA ARG A 244 -39.80 -2.35 2.90
C ARG A 244 -40.63 -1.98 1.67
N THR A 245 -40.23 -2.51 0.52
CA THR A 245 -41.03 -2.46 -0.71
C THR A 245 -42.08 -3.56 -0.66
N ASP A 246 -43.32 -3.10 -0.51
CA ASP A 246 -44.48 -3.47 -1.33
C ASP A 246 -45.14 -4.86 -1.14
N THR A 247 -46.44 -4.83 -0.88
CA THR A 247 -47.41 -5.57 -1.71
C THR A 247 -48.74 -4.83 -1.68
N SER A 248 -48.88 -3.95 -2.66
CA SER A 248 -50.15 -3.50 -3.21
C SER A 248 -50.86 -4.67 -3.91
N ARG A 249 -52.12 -4.94 -3.53
CA ARG A 249 -53.27 -4.81 -4.45
C ARG A 249 -54.62 -5.13 -3.76
N PRO A 250 -55.72 -4.56 -4.30
CA PRO A 250 -57.08 -4.74 -3.81
C PRO A 250 -57.74 -5.99 -4.39
N ASP A 251 -58.70 -6.54 -3.65
CA ASP A 251 -60.08 -6.84 -4.05
C ASP A 251 -60.91 -7.14 -2.78
#